data_AF-A0A929S790-F1
#
_entry.id   AF-A0A929S790-F1
#
_cell.length_a   1.000
_cell.length_b   1.000
_cell.length_c   1.000
_cell.angle_alpha   90.00
_cell.angle_beta   90.00
_cell.angle_gamma   90.00
#
_symmetry.space_group_name_H-M   'P 1'
#
loop_
_entity.id
_entity.type
_entity.pdbx_description
1 polymer ?
#
loop_
_entity_poly.entity_id
_entity_poly.type
_entity_poly.pdbx_seq_one_letter_code
_entity_poly.pdbx_strand_id
1 'polypeptide(L)'
;MRKKAKVGEIWLALIPEISKTKELNIIIKKRPCLIIDDGHGFIIENSQDYLGMKISSQNNKHNKEIKNWDDLGLKKKSYIRIEVPIKIEEKQLIKKIGSINKYDMYIYLNELSDFFNNDIINKFKKVGDEDS
;
A
#
# COMPACT_ATOMS: atom_id res chain seq x y z
N MET A 1 -0.95 -5.73 -25.42
CA MET A 1 -1.53 -4.54 -24.74
C MET A 1 -0.83 -4.38 -23.40
N ARG A 2 -0.22 -3.22 -23.14
CA ARG A 2 0.41 -2.91 -21.85
C ARG A 2 -0.65 -2.89 -20.74
N LYS A 3 -0.36 -3.49 -19.59
CA LYS A 3 -1.32 -3.67 -18.49
C LYS A 3 -1.31 -2.41 -17.63
N LYS A 4 -2.14 -1.42 -17.98
CA LYS A 4 -2.27 -0.19 -17.19
C LYS A 4 -3.20 -0.44 -16.01
N ALA A 5 -2.67 -0.42 -14.80
CA ALA A 5 -3.48 -0.52 -13.59
C ALA A 5 -4.24 0.79 -13.35
N LYS A 6 -5.32 0.72 -12.56
CA LYS A 6 -6.13 1.88 -12.17
C LYS A 6 -6.23 1.98 -10.65
N VAL A 7 -6.44 3.19 -10.15
CA VAL A 7 -6.76 3.42 -8.74
C VAL A 7 -7.95 2.56 -8.32
N GLY A 8 -7.83 1.93 -7.15
CA GLY A 8 -8.82 0.99 -6.60
C GLY A 8 -8.64 -0.46 -7.06
N GLU A 9 -7.77 -0.75 -8.02
CA GLU A 9 -7.49 -2.12 -8.43
C GLU A 9 -6.53 -2.82 -7.47
N ILE A 10 -6.74 -4.13 -7.27
CA ILE A 10 -5.80 -4.98 -6.55
C ILE A 10 -4.99 -5.76 -7.58
N TRP A 11 -3.67 -5.66 -7.50
CA TRP A 11 -2.73 -6.32 -8.41
C TRP A 11 -1.74 -7.19 -7.64
N LEU A 12 -1.43 -8.37 -8.19
CA LEU A 12 -0.28 -9.14 -7.78
C LEU A 12 0.98 -8.49 -8.36
N ALA A 13 1.89 -8.03 -7.50
CA ALA A 13 3.11 -7.35 -7.90
C ALA A 13 4.38 -8.07 -7.39
N LEU A 14 5.50 -7.88 -8.10
CA LEU A 14 6.84 -8.29 -7.66
C LEU A 14 7.46 -7.19 -6.80
N ILE A 15 7.59 -7.44 -5.51
CA ILE A 15 8.13 -6.49 -4.52
C ILE A 15 9.49 -6.96 -4.03
N PRO A 16 10.56 -6.16 -4.18
CA PRO A 16 11.84 -6.44 -3.55
C PRO A 16 11.76 -6.20 -2.04
N GLU A 17 12.28 -7.12 -1.25
CA GLU A 17 12.40 -7.01 0.20
C GLU A 17 13.84 -7.28 0.62
N ILE A 18 14.36 -6.44 1.51
CA ILE A 18 15.67 -6.66 2.12
C ILE A 18 15.53 -7.74 3.21
N SER A 19 16.27 -8.84 3.04
CA SER A 19 16.46 -9.85 4.08
C SER A 19 17.47 -9.36 5.10
N LYS A 20 17.06 -9.29 6.38
CA LYS A 20 17.96 -9.02 7.52
C LYS A 20 18.62 -10.31 8.03
N THR A 21 19.22 -11.06 7.12
CA THR A 21 20.14 -12.16 7.47
C THR A 21 21.54 -11.59 7.72
N LYS A 22 22.51 -12.41 8.16
CA LYS A 22 23.91 -11.97 8.42
C LYS A 22 24.55 -11.23 7.24
N GLU A 23 24.03 -11.42 6.04
CA GLU A 23 24.36 -10.67 4.83
C GLU A 23 23.11 -10.00 4.24
N LEU A 24 23.27 -8.76 3.78
CA LEU A 24 22.26 -7.97 3.06
C LEU A 24 21.93 -8.64 1.73
N ASN A 25 20.76 -9.27 1.66
CA ASN A 25 20.26 -9.94 0.46
C ASN A 25 18.91 -9.35 0.04
N ILE A 26 18.72 -9.13 -1.27
CA ILE A 26 17.45 -8.67 -1.83
C ILE A 26 16.66 -9.90 -2.29
N ILE A 27 15.46 -10.10 -1.74
CA ILE A 27 14.55 -11.18 -2.12
C ILE A 27 13.34 -10.58 -2.84
N ILE A 28 12.99 -11.11 -4.01
CA ILE A 28 11.79 -10.70 -4.74
C ILE A 28 10.60 -11.56 -4.28
N LYS A 29 9.52 -10.91 -3.80
CA LYS A 29 8.29 -11.59 -3.38
C LYS A 29 7.09 -11.15 -4.21
N LYS A 30 6.16 -12.08 -4.44
CA LYS A 30 4.86 -11.78 -5.05
C LYS A 30 3.88 -11.33 -3.96
N ARG A 31 3.33 -10.12 -4.05
CA ARG A 31 2.37 -9.60 -3.08
C ARG A 31 1.18 -8.90 -3.75
N PRO A 32 -0.05 -9.12 -3.28
CA PRO A 32 -1.18 -8.29 -3.67
C PRO A 32 -0.97 -6.86 -3.14
N CYS A 33 -1.23 -5.87 -3.98
CA CYS A 33 -1.17 -4.45 -3.66
C CYS A 33 -2.43 -3.76 -4.17
N LEU A 34 -3.01 -2.88 -3.36
CA LEU A 34 -4.07 -1.97 -3.76
C LEU A 34 -3.44 -0.73 -4.39
N ILE A 35 -3.80 -0.41 -5.63
CA ILE A 35 -3.32 0.80 -6.31
C ILE A 35 -4.09 2.01 -5.78
N ILE A 36 -3.35 3.02 -5.32
CA ILE A 36 -3.88 4.25 -4.73
C ILE A 36 -3.56 5.51 -5.55
N ASP A 37 -2.55 5.42 -6.43
CA ASP A 37 -2.19 6.44 -7.43
C ASP A 37 -1.77 5.69 -8.70
N ASP A 38 -2.22 6.17 -9.86
CA ASP A 38 -1.91 5.61 -11.17
C ASP A 38 -0.82 6.39 -11.94
N GLY A 39 -0.10 7.25 -11.23
CA GLY A 39 0.97 8.09 -11.77
C GLY A 39 0.46 9.37 -12.44
N HIS A 40 -0.86 9.65 -12.37
CA HIS A 40 -1.47 10.88 -12.88
C HIS A 40 -1.89 11.86 -11.76
N GLY A 41 -1.69 11.54 -10.45
CA GLY A 41 -1.98 12.53 -9.39
C GLY A 41 -1.63 12.17 -7.93
N PHE A 42 -1.12 13.18 -7.21
CA PHE A 42 -0.56 13.34 -5.84
C PHE A 42 0.96 13.53 -5.77
N ILE A 43 1.75 12.78 -6.55
CA ILE A 43 3.21 13.00 -6.69
C ILE A 43 3.55 13.00 -8.18
N ILE A 44 3.80 14.17 -8.77
CA ILE A 44 4.18 14.29 -10.18
C ILE A 44 5.68 13.98 -10.28
N GLU A 45 6.02 12.77 -10.71
CA GLU A 45 7.39 12.37 -11.06
C GLU A 45 7.52 12.06 -12.55
N ASN A 46 8.74 12.17 -13.09
CA ASN A 46 9.04 11.88 -14.50
C ASN A 46 8.83 10.39 -14.87
N SER A 47 8.69 9.49 -13.89
CA SER A 47 8.29 8.09 -14.09
C SER A 47 6.80 7.92 -13.76
N GLN A 48 6.05 7.28 -14.68
CA GLN A 48 4.65 6.88 -14.46
C GLN A 48 4.59 5.64 -13.55
N ASP A 49 5.12 5.75 -12.34
CA ASP A 49 5.05 4.69 -11.34
C ASP A 49 3.72 4.75 -10.60
N TYR A 50 3.21 3.59 -10.24
CA TYR A 50 2.02 3.47 -9.41
C TYR A 50 2.42 3.62 -7.94
N LEU A 51 1.53 4.20 -7.13
CA LEU A 51 1.60 4.06 -5.67
C LEU A 51 0.62 2.98 -5.24
N GLY A 52 1.06 2.06 -4.39
CA GLY A 52 0.20 1.00 -3.89
C GLY A 52 0.41 0.67 -2.42
N MET A 53 -0.65 0.24 -1.75
CA MET A 53 -0.59 -0.29 -0.39
C MET A 53 -0.54 -1.81 -0.42
N LYS A 54 0.44 -2.40 0.28
CA LYS A 54 0.60 -3.86 0.36
C LYS A 54 -0.58 -4.48 1.10
N ILE A 55 -1.03 -5.64 0.62
CA ILE A 55 -2.02 -6.48 1.30
C ILE A 55 -1.30 -7.65 1.98
N SER A 56 -1.69 -7.93 3.22
CA SER A 56 -1.14 -9.00 4.05
C SER A 56 -2.27 -9.87 4.61
N SER A 57 -1.98 -11.15 4.89
CA SER A 57 -2.88 -11.99 5.69
C SER A 57 -2.63 -11.88 7.19
N GLN A 58 -1.63 -11.11 7.61
CA GLN A 58 -1.31 -10.88 9.02
C GLN A 58 -2.05 -9.64 9.52
N ASN A 59 -2.62 -9.72 10.70
CA ASN A 59 -3.27 -8.60 11.36
C ASN A 59 -2.28 -7.91 12.29
N ASN A 60 -1.92 -6.66 11.97
CA ASN A 60 -1.03 -5.82 12.78
C ASN A 60 -1.78 -4.53 13.14
N LYS A 61 -1.28 -3.76 14.12
CA LYS A 61 -1.93 -2.56 14.69
C LYS A 61 -2.44 -1.55 13.65
N HIS A 62 -1.69 -1.35 12.56
CA HIS A 62 -2.01 -0.36 11.52
C HIS A 62 -2.61 -0.98 10.24
N ASN A 63 -2.96 -2.26 10.30
CA ASN A 63 -3.58 -2.94 9.17
C ASN A 63 -5.10 -2.76 9.24
N LYS A 64 -5.73 -2.50 8.09
CA LYS A 64 -7.18 -2.37 7.99
C LYS A 64 -7.76 -3.57 7.27
N GLU A 65 -8.76 -4.19 7.88
CA GLU A 65 -9.41 -5.38 7.34
C GLU A 65 -10.09 -5.07 5.99
N ILE A 66 -9.97 -6.01 5.05
CA ILE A 66 -10.75 -6.04 3.82
C ILE A 66 -11.94 -6.96 4.10
N LYS A 67 -13.12 -6.40 4.35
CA LYS A 67 -14.30 -7.17 4.78
C LYS A 67 -14.78 -8.14 3.71
N ASN A 68 -14.83 -7.68 2.47
CA ASN A 68 -15.25 -8.41 1.26
C ASN A 68 -14.05 -9.04 0.52
N TRP A 69 -13.05 -9.55 1.25
CA TRP A 69 -11.81 -10.05 0.64
C TRP A 69 -12.05 -11.18 -0.38
N ASP A 70 -13.04 -12.04 -0.15
CA ASP A 70 -13.36 -13.18 -1.02
C ASP A 70 -13.94 -12.71 -2.36
N ASP A 71 -14.90 -11.78 -2.32
CA ASP A 71 -15.49 -11.14 -3.51
C ASP A 71 -14.44 -10.41 -4.36
N LEU A 72 -13.35 -9.95 -3.73
CA LEU A 72 -12.23 -9.28 -4.39
C LEU A 72 -11.21 -10.26 -4.99
N GLY A 73 -11.42 -11.57 -4.87
CA GLY A 73 -10.55 -12.61 -5.42
C GLY A 73 -9.31 -12.90 -4.56
N LEU A 74 -9.28 -12.47 -3.30
CA LEU A 74 -8.23 -12.84 -2.36
C LEU A 74 -8.50 -14.23 -1.79
N LYS A 75 -7.45 -15.02 -1.58
CA LYS A 75 -7.61 -16.45 -1.18
C LYS A 75 -7.95 -16.68 0.30
N LYS A 76 -7.84 -15.63 1.11
CA LYS A 76 -8.02 -15.68 2.57
C LYS A 76 -8.24 -14.28 3.12
N LYS A 77 -8.74 -14.23 4.36
CA LYS A 77 -8.85 -13.00 5.15
C LYS A 77 -7.56 -12.18 5.06
N SER A 78 -7.72 -10.92 4.67
CA SER A 78 -6.63 -10.05 4.27
C SER A 78 -6.82 -8.63 4.77
N TYR A 79 -5.73 -7.91 4.88
CA TYR A 79 -5.65 -6.58 5.45
C TYR A 79 -4.76 -5.68 4.60
N ILE A 80 -5.14 -4.42 4.44
CA ILE A 80 -4.33 -3.39 3.80
C ILE A 80 -3.37 -2.80 4.83
N ARG A 81 -2.10 -2.68 4.46
CA ARG A 81 -1.07 -2.00 5.25
C ARG A 81 -1.07 -0.52 4.93
N ILE A 82 -1.73 0.27 5.77
CA ILE A 82 -1.92 1.72 5.57
C ILE A 82 -0.58 2.48 5.69
N GLU A 83 0.22 2.11 6.69
CA GLU A 83 1.48 2.76 7.09
C GLU A 83 2.57 2.89 6.02
N VAL A 84 2.56 2.08 4.95
CA VAL A 84 3.69 2.04 3.99
C VAL A 84 3.19 1.85 2.55
N PRO A 85 2.74 2.94 1.89
CA PRO A 85 2.64 2.95 0.44
C PRO A 85 4.01 2.68 -0.19
N ILE A 86 3.99 1.99 -1.32
CA ILE A 86 5.19 1.66 -2.09
C ILE A 86 5.02 2.10 -3.53
N LYS A 87 6.13 2.53 -4.15
CA LYS A 87 6.19 2.70 -5.60
C LYS A 87 6.22 1.32 -6.27
N ILE A 88 5.46 1.18 -7.33
CA ILE A 88 5.34 -0.03 -8.14
C ILE A 88 5.48 0.40 -9.59
N GLU A 89 6.50 -0.11 -10.27
CA GLU A 89 6.68 0.09 -11.70
C GLU A 89 5.69 -0.80 -12.48
N GLU A 90 5.31 -0.37 -13.69
CA GLU A 90 4.43 -1.16 -14.55
C GLU A 90 4.93 -2.60 -14.77
N LYS A 91 6.26 -2.77 -14.94
CA LYS A 91 6.89 -4.08 -15.14
C LYS A 91 6.78 -5.01 -13.93
N GLN A 92 6.51 -4.48 -12.75
CA GLN A 92 6.33 -5.27 -11.52
C GLN A 92 4.90 -5.82 -11.41
N LEU A 93 3.94 -5.32 -12.19
CA LEU A 93 2.55 -5.77 -12.18
C LEU A 93 2.38 -7.08 -12.95
N ILE A 94 2.03 -8.16 -12.25
CA ILE A 94 1.89 -9.50 -12.84
C ILE A 94 0.47 -9.70 -13.38
N LYS A 95 -0.52 -9.55 -12.50
CA LYS A 95 -1.94 -9.76 -12.82
C LYS A 95 -2.87 -8.98 -11.90
N LYS A 96 -3.98 -8.50 -12.45
CA LYS A 96 -5.12 -8.00 -11.67
C LYS A 96 -5.74 -9.16 -10.89
N ILE A 97 -6.11 -8.89 -9.64
CA ILE A 97 -6.82 -9.81 -8.73
C ILE A 97 -8.28 -9.38 -8.63
N GLY A 98 -8.53 -8.10 -8.36
CA GLY A 98 -9.89 -7.57 -8.15
C GLY A 98 -9.91 -6.04 -8.16
N SER A 99 -11.03 -5.46 -7.72
CA SER A 99 -11.19 -4.00 -7.62
C SER A 99 -12.06 -3.64 -6.43
N ILE A 100 -11.55 -2.74 -5.60
CA ILE A 100 -12.28 -2.18 -4.46
C ILE A 100 -13.26 -1.12 -4.99
N ASN A 101 -14.44 -1.05 -4.40
CA ASN A 101 -15.42 -0.01 -4.75
C ASN A 101 -14.97 1.37 -4.23
N LYS A 102 -15.58 2.43 -4.74
CA LYS A 102 -15.19 3.80 -4.38
C LYS A 102 -15.37 4.13 -2.90
N TYR A 103 -16.38 3.56 -2.24
CA TYR A 103 -16.66 3.84 -0.82
C TYR A 103 -15.60 3.24 0.09
N ASP A 104 -15.26 1.97 -0.12
CA ASP A 104 -14.18 1.30 0.61
C ASP A 104 -12.82 1.96 0.32
N MET A 105 -12.60 2.39 -0.93
CA MET A 105 -11.39 3.13 -1.30
C MET A 105 -11.25 4.44 -0.50
N TYR A 106 -12.35 5.20 -0.36
CA TYR A 106 -12.35 6.43 0.44
C TYR A 106 -11.98 6.18 1.90
N ILE A 107 -12.48 5.10 2.51
CA ILE A 107 -12.12 4.71 3.88
C ILE A 107 -10.61 4.52 4.00
N TYR A 108 -9.99 3.75 3.09
CA TYR A 108 -8.56 3.46 3.16
C TYR A 108 -7.67 4.68 2.88
N LEU A 109 -8.11 5.59 2.01
CA LEU A 109 -7.40 6.85 1.77
C LEU A 109 -7.47 7.80 2.96
N ASN A 110 -8.63 7.88 3.64
CA ASN A 110 -8.75 8.65 4.87
C ASN A 110 -7.86 8.09 5.97
N GLU A 111 -7.84 6.77 6.15
CA GLU A 111 -6.96 6.11 7.12
C GLU A 111 -5.47 6.39 6.83
N LEU A 112 -5.09 6.46 5.55
CA LEU A 112 -3.74 6.84 5.14
C LEU A 112 -3.42 8.29 5.49
N SER A 113 -4.35 9.22 5.20
CA SER A 113 -4.22 10.63 5.57
C SER A 113 -4.11 10.80 7.09
N ASP A 114 -4.95 10.12 7.85
CA ASP A 114 -4.93 10.16 9.32
C ASP A 114 -3.64 9.59 9.88
N PHE A 115 -3.10 8.52 9.28
CA PHE A 115 -1.81 7.97 9.68
C PHE A 115 -0.69 9.02 9.54
N PHE A 116 -0.59 9.68 8.38
CA PHE A 116 0.42 10.73 8.17
C PHE A 116 0.23 11.94 9.09
N ASN A 117 -1.00 12.38 9.31
CA ASN A 117 -1.29 13.52 10.17
C ASN A 117 -0.99 13.22 11.65
N ASN A 118 -1.34 12.03 12.13
CA ASN A 118 -1.03 11.61 13.49
C ASN A 118 0.48 11.52 13.74
N ASP A 119 1.25 11.05 12.75
CA ASP A 119 2.71 11.04 12.84
C ASP A 119 3.29 12.46 12.97
N ILE A 120 2.74 13.43 12.23
CA ILE A 120 3.13 14.84 12.33
C ILE A 120 2.78 15.41 13.71
N ILE A 121 1.54 15.21 14.18
CA ILE A 121 1.08 15.70 15.49
C ILE A 121 1.93 15.11 16.63
N ASN A 122 2.25 13.82 16.57
CA ASN A 122 3.07 13.15 17.58
C ASN A 122 4.52 13.66 17.59
N LYS A 123 5.06 14.06 16.44
CA LYS A 123 6.38 14.73 16.38
C LYS A 123 6.34 16.10 17.06
N PHE A 124 5.32 16.91 16.83
CA PHE A 124 5.20 18.23 17.47
C PHE A 124 5.01 18.14 18.99
N LYS A 125 4.27 17.15 19.48
CA LYS A 125 4.10 16.93 20.93
C LYS A 125 5.43 16.60 21.63
N LYS A 126 6.26 15.74 21.03
CA LYS A 126 7.57 15.38 21.60
C LYS A 126 8.54 16.57 21.69
N VAL A 127 8.50 17.50 20.74
CA VAL A 127 9.34 18.70 20.78
C VAL A 127 8.88 19.65 21.89
N GLY A 128 7.56 19.78 22.10
CA GLY A 128 7.01 20.62 23.18
C GLY A 128 7.29 20.11 24.59
N ASP A 129 7.49 18.79 24.77
CA ASP A 129 7.80 18.17 26.06
C ASP A 129 9.31 18.14 26.38
N GLU A 130 10.19 18.40 25.41
CA GLU A 130 11.66 18.50 25.61
C GLU A 130 12.12 19.91 26.03
N ASP A 131 11.24 20.92 25.87
CA ASP A 131 11.46 22.32 26.23
C ASP A 131 10.77 22.75 27.56
N SER A 132 10.21 21.79 28.30
CA SER A 132 9.51 21.99 29.60
C SER A 132 10.13 21.19 30.73
#